data_AF-A0A433QJI2-F1
#
_entry.id   AF-A0A433QJI2-F1
#
_cell.length_a   1.000
_cell.length_b   1.000
_cell.length_c   1.000
_cell.angle_alpha   90.00
_cell.angle_beta   90.00
_cell.angle_gamma   90.00
#
_symmetry.space_group_name_H-M   'P 1'
#
loop_
_entity.id
_entity.type
_entity.pdbx_description
1 polymer ?
#
loop_
_entity_poly.entity_id
_entity_poly.type
_entity_poly.pdbx_seq_one_letter_code
_entity_poly.pdbx_strand_id
1 'polypeptide(L)'
;MHPLLILALAIMAHTAMVVALIATPDIAVNSTLMFAGPAPQPWAGLKSNITTNPSTTSYTSGGASRLAFYVPTWSTNPAWLTFYKSLVMIGIPTLVTTNITEAVKHPVVLAYEAFTGTVSAADATSWNNYVRGGKTLITTTMTTTNAQMRALFGITSSTTNSAVREVIMLQNVTSSPGSLYMSQFDQTDTRDSQIPLWGTLVNQSFPTVGYSSTNTSVVALGKYALHATPTATEATFLSITLNKGSNNGQAIAFGLDIGKYIGLSQGNNTWGIPRDYAASYEPGYDSFLRLIKSIYANSKGYITVWPVPSNMGVHYVWSYDIDASDSWAGAVTVTQSLAKMGGVGTINWQTKLTKDAYDINFFTEYYGNISIVEAYGFMELASHSVSHSINLDKF
;
A
#
# COMPACT_ATOMS: atom_id res chain seq x y z
N MET A 1 17.01 -48.07 40.44
CA MET A 1 16.40 -46.74 40.63
C MET A 1 16.32 -46.03 39.28
N HIS A 2 15.18 -45.55 38.79
CA HIS A 2 14.06 -46.34 38.27
C HIS A 2 13.60 -45.68 36.95
N PRO A 3 13.62 -46.35 35.79
CA PRO A 3 13.07 -45.82 34.53
C PRO A 3 11.57 -45.50 34.62
N LEU A 4 10.87 -46.12 35.57
CA LEU A 4 9.49 -45.81 35.94
C LEU A 4 9.30 -44.38 36.50
N LEU A 5 10.32 -43.81 37.13
CA LEU A 5 10.25 -42.44 37.68
C LEU A 5 10.30 -41.39 36.56
N ILE A 6 11.08 -41.66 35.51
CA ILE A 6 11.22 -40.77 34.35
C ILE A 6 9.93 -40.79 33.51
N LEU A 7 9.32 -41.97 33.34
CA LEU A 7 8.05 -42.11 32.64
C LEU A 7 6.90 -41.41 33.41
N ALA A 8 6.88 -41.52 34.74
CA ALA A 8 5.91 -40.83 35.58
C ALA A 8 6.06 -39.30 35.51
N LEU A 9 7.29 -38.78 35.50
CA LEU A 9 7.54 -37.34 35.32
C LEU A 9 7.15 -36.84 33.92
N ALA A 10 7.42 -37.63 32.87
CA ALA A 10 7.03 -37.27 31.50
C ALA A 10 5.51 -37.24 31.33
N ILE A 11 4.80 -38.21 31.91
CA ILE A 11 3.33 -38.24 31.91
C ILE A 11 2.78 -37.06 32.70
N MET A 12 3.31 -36.75 33.90
CA MET A 12 2.86 -35.60 34.68
C MET A 12 3.12 -34.26 33.97
N ALA A 13 4.26 -34.10 33.29
CA ALA A 13 4.56 -32.90 32.51
C ALA A 13 3.62 -32.75 31.30
N HIS A 14 3.31 -33.84 30.61
CA HIS A 14 2.35 -33.84 29.50
C HIS A 14 0.93 -33.53 30.00
N THR A 15 0.54 -34.10 31.13
CA THR A 15 -0.80 -33.88 31.72
C THR A 15 -0.95 -32.45 32.22
N ALA A 16 0.08 -31.88 32.87
CA ALA A 16 0.07 -30.49 33.31
C ALA A 16 0.04 -29.50 32.13
N MET A 17 0.70 -29.82 31.02
CA MET A 17 0.68 -28.99 29.81
C MET A 17 -0.67 -29.06 29.08
N VAL A 18 -1.30 -30.24 29.03
CA VAL A 18 -2.66 -30.40 28.49
C VAL A 18 -3.70 -29.69 29.38
N VAL A 19 -3.56 -29.77 30.71
CA VAL A 19 -4.45 -29.06 31.64
C VAL A 19 -4.24 -27.54 31.56
N ALA A 20 -3.01 -27.06 31.36
CA ALA A 20 -2.75 -25.62 31.13
C ALA A 20 -3.27 -25.11 29.78
N LEU A 21 -3.34 -25.99 28.76
CA LEU A 21 -3.94 -25.66 27.46
C LEU A 21 -5.48 -25.60 27.55
N ILE A 22 -6.08 -26.44 28.40
CA ILE A 22 -7.53 -26.50 28.66
C ILE A 22 -7.97 -25.40 29.68
N ALA A 23 -7.06 -24.93 30.53
CA ALA A 23 -7.32 -23.88 31.52
C ALA A 23 -6.93 -22.47 31.06
N THR A 24 -6.72 -22.26 29.75
CA THR A 24 -6.82 -20.90 29.22
C THR A 24 -8.27 -20.44 29.45
N PRO A 25 -8.49 -19.21 29.94
CA PRO A 25 -9.84 -18.76 30.21
C PRO A 25 -10.61 -18.86 28.90
N ASP A 26 -11.70 -19.64 28.94
CA ASP A 26 -12.74 -19.64 27.93
C ASP A 26 -12.97 -18.19 27.47
N ILE A 27 -12.41 -17.84 26.30
CA ILE A 27 -13.09 -16.87 25.46
C ILE A 27 -14.37 -17.61 25.13
N ALA A 28 -15.42 -17.33 25.90
CA ALA A 28 -16.72 -17.91 25.73
C ALA A 28 -17.07 -17.83 24.25
N VAL A 29 -16.94 -18.96 23.54
CA VAL A 29 -17.44 -19.19 22.19
C VAL A 29 -18.95 -19.41 22.30
N ASN A 30 -19.61 -18.49 23.00
CA ASN A 30 -21.05 -18.37 23.16
C ASN A 30 -21.47 -16.96 22.76
N SER A 31 -21.03 -16.60 21.57
CA SER A 31 -21.90 -15.87 20.66
C SER A 31 -21.40 -16.16 19.26
N THR A 32 -22.15 -16.97 18.52
CA THR A 32 -22.43 -16.66 17.12
C THR A 32 -23.02 -15.26 17.08
N LEU A 33 -22.15 -14.24 17.23
CA LEU A 33 -22.37 -12.98 16.55
C LEU A 33 -22.14 -13.31 15.09
N MET A 34 -23.17 -13.92 14.48
CA MET A 34 -23.48 -13.55 13.12
C MET A 34 -23.45 -12.03 13.16
N PHE A 35 -22.49 -11.43 12.45
CA PHE A 35 -22.64 -10.04 12.10
C PHE A 35 -23.95 -9.98 11.33
N ALA A 36 -25.04 -9.66 12.04
CA ALA A 36 -26.17 -9.00 11.43
C ALA A 36 -25.59 -7.68 10.96
N GLY A 37 -24.99 -7.72 9.77
CA GLY A 37 -24.79 -6.52 8.99
C GLY A 37 -26.12 -5.78 8.95
N PRO A 38 -26.10 -4.46 8.70
CA PRO A 38 -27.34 -3.74 8.44
C PRO A 38 -28.21 -4.58 7.50
N ALA A 39 -29.48 -4.79 7.87
CA ALA A 39 -30.43 -5.58 7.09
C ALA A 39 -30.21 -5.23 5.61
N PRO A 40 -30.04 -6.23 4.71
CA PRO A 40 -29.63 -5.98 3.33
C PRO A 40 -30.53 -4.89 2.78
N GLN A 41 -29.96 -3.69 2.67
CA GLN A 41 -30.63 -2.61 1.97
C GLN A 41 -30.72 -3.15 0.56
N PRO A 42 -31.91 -3.22 -0.06
CA PRO A 42 -32.00 -3.59 -1.45
C PRO A 42 -30.98 -2.75 -2.20
N TRP A 43 -30.00 -3.42 -2.82
CA TRP A 43 -28.96 -2.77 -3.58
C TRP A 43 -29.64 -1.90 -4.62
N ALA A 44 -29.69 -0.59 -4.38
CA ALA A 44 -30.41 0.37 -5.22
C ALA A 44 -29.66 0.68 -6.52
N GLY A 45 -28.70 -0.18 -6.89
CA GLY A 45 -27.59 0.19 -7.77
C GLY A 45 -26.63 1.13 -7.04
N LEU A 46 -25.34 1.00 -7.32
CA LEU A 46 -24.55 2.22 -7.44
C LEU A 46 -25.30 3.07 -8.47
N LYS A 47 -25.95 4.15 -8.02
CA LYS A 47 -26.22 5.25 -8.94
C LYS A 47 -24.84 5.71 -9.38
N SER A 48 -24.36 5.20 -10.50
CA SER A 48 -23.25 5.81 -11.20
C SER A 48 -23.76 7.21 -11.53
N ASN A 49 -23.41 8.16 -10.68
CA ASN A 49 -23.48 9.56 -11.08
C ASN A 49 -22.45 9.68 -12.19
N ILE A 50 -22.97 9.53 -13.40
CA ILE A 50 -22.30 9.75 -14.67
C ILE A 50 -21.49 11.04 -14.50
N THR A 51 -20.17 10.93 -14.66
CA THR A 51 -19.23 12.05 -14.75
C THR A 51 -19.27 13.07 -13.61
N THR A 52 -19.05 12.67 -12.35
CA THR A 52 -18.53 13.64 -11.38
C THR A 52 -17.02 13.74 -11.54
N ASN A 53 -16.53 14.82 -12.14
CA ASN A 53 -15.12 15.18 -11.99
C ASN A 53 -14.76 15.15 -10.50
N PRO A 54 -13.63 14.56 -10.09
CA PRO A 54 -13.26 14.50 -8.68
C PRO A 54 -13.12 15.93 -8.15
N SER A 55 -14.00 16.35 -7.24
CA SER A 55 -14.00 17.70 -6.67
C SER A 55 -13.28 17.72 -5.33
N THR A 56 -12.46 18.75 -5.09
CA THR A 56 -11.77 18.94 -3.80
C THR A 56 -12.72 19.39 -2.68
N THR A 57 -13.86 19.99 -3.04
CA THR A 57 -14.81 20.62 -2.10
C THR A 57 -15.39 19.68 -1.04
N SER A 58 -15.50 18.38 -1.34
CA SER A 58 -15.99 17.36 -0.41
C SER A 58 -14.99 17.02 0.72
N TYR A 59 -13.77 17.54 0.66
CA TYR A 59 -12.65 17.11 1.52
C TYR A 59 -11.95 18.27 2.24
N THR A 60 -12.58 19.45 2.31
CA THR A 60 -11.98 20.71 2.81
C THR A 60 -12.20 20.98 4.29
N SER A 61 -12.95 20.15 5.02
CA SER A 61 -13.27 20.37 6.43
C SER A 61 -12.41 19.51 7.38
N GLY A 62 -12.10 20.04 8.57
CA GLY A 62 -11.31 19.34 9.59
C GLY A 62 -10.42 20.25 10.44
N GLY A 63 -9.77 19.68 11.46
CA GLY A 63 -8.83 20.40 12.33
C GLY A 63 -7.42 20.53 11.74
N ALA A 64 -6.62 21.46 12.27
CA ALA A 64 -5.28 21.79 11.77
C ALA A 64 -4.22 20.69 11.97
N SER A 65 -4.50 19.66 12.79
CA SER A 65 -3.61 18.51 12.99
C SER A 65 -3.59 17.52 11.83
N ARG A 66 -4.52 17.65 10.88
CA ARG A 66 -4.59 16.78 9.67
C ARG A 66 -3.40 17.05 8.74
N LEU A 67 -3.07 16.08 7.89
CA LEU A 67 -2.22 16.32 6.73
C LEU A 67 -2.97 17.20 5.73
N ALA A 68 -2.33 18.29 5.27
CA ALA A 68 -2.84 19.07 4.15
C ALA A 68 -2.34 18.49 2.83
N PHE A 69 -3.26 17.99 2.01
CA PHE A 69 -3.01 17.53 0.66
C PHE A 69 -3.29 18.68 -0.31
N TYR A 70 -2.21 19.36 -0.70
CA TYR A 70 -2.27 20.52 -1.58
C TYR A 70 -2.22 20.07 -3.05
N VAL A 71 -3.31 20.26 -3.78
CA VAL A 71 -3.51 19.72 -5.14
C VAL A 71 -3.92 20.86 -6.11
N PRO A 72 -3.01 21.77 -6.48
CA PRO A 72 -3.34 22.95 -7.27
C PRO A 72 -3.84 22.63 -8.69
N THR A 73 -3.44 21.48 -9.23
CA THR A 73 -3.75 21.00 -10.59
C THR A 73 -4.76 19.83 -10.58
N TRP A 74 -5.65 19.80 -9.58
CA TRP A 74 -6.57 18.67 -9.35
C TRP A 74 -7.42 18.24 -10.56
N SER A 75 -7.71 19.18 -11.47
CA SER A 75 -8.54 18.93 -12.65
C SER A 75 -7.80 18.28 -13.82
N THR A 76 -6.47 18.36 -13.86
CA THR A 76 -5.66 17.86 -14.99
C THR A 76 -5.09 16.47 -14.76
N ASN A 77 -4.92 16.05 -13.51
CA ASN A 77 -4.42 14.72 -13.15
C ASN A 77 -5.31 14.12 -12.05
N PRO A 78 -6.26 13.21 -12.36
CA PRO A 78 -7.17 12.64 -11.36
C PRO A 78 -6.49 11.66 -10.38
N ALA A 79 -5.20 11.32 -10.60
CA ALA A 79 -4.49 10.35 -9.78
C ALA A 79 -4.21 10.84 -8.35
N TRP A 80 -4.45 12.11 -8.03
CA TRP A 80 -4.50 12.56 -6.64
C TRP A 80 -5.60 11.85 -5.85
N LEU A 81 -6.71 11.45 -6.46
CA LEU A 81 -7.84 10.84 -5.74
C LEU A 81 -7.49 9.46 -5.19
N THR A 82 -6.81 8.63 -5.99
CA THR A 82 -6.31 7.31 -5.53
C THR A 82 -5.32 7.50 -4.40
N PHE A 83 -4.45 8.50 -4.49
CA PHE A 83 -3.51 8.81 -3.42
C PHE A 83 -4.23 9.26 -2.13
N TYR A 84 -5.17 10.18 -2.23
CA TYR A 84 -5.99 10.64 -1.11
C TYR A 84 -6.67 9.46 -0.39
N LYS A 85 -7.32 8.57 -1.15
CA LYS A 85 -7.99 7.40 -0.59
C LYS A 85 -7.01 6.49 0.14
N SER A 86 -5.82 6.25 -0.44
CA SER A 86 -4.79 5.44 0.21
C SER A 86 -4.25 6.07 1.49
N LEU A 87 -4.08 7.40 1.55
CA LEU A 87 -3.68 8.10 2.78
C LEU A 87 -4.72 7.94 3.89
N VAL A 88 -6.00 8.09 3.56
CA VAL A 88 -7.10 7.88 4.52
C VAL A 88 -7.16 6.42 4.97
N MET A 89 -6.99 5.48 4.05
CA MET A 89 -7.03 4.03 4.33
C MET A 89 -5.93 3.59 5.30
N ILE A 90 -4.72 4.14 5.19
CA ILE A 90 -3.64 3.85 6.13
C ILE A 90 -3.76 4.63 7.45
N GLY A 91 -4.85 5.37 7.66
CA GLY A 91 -5.17 6.07 8.89
C GLY A 91 -4.55 7.45 9.01
N ILE A 92 -4.18 8.12 7.91
CA ILE A 92 -3.75 9.53 7.91
C ILE A 92 -4.97 10.43 7.63
N PRO A 93 -5.47 11.18 8.64
CA PRO A 93 -6.50 12.18 8.43
C PRO A 93 -6.01 13.25 7.47
N THR A 94 -6.72 13.41 6.36
CA THR A 94 -6.26 14.25 5.24
C THR A 94 -7.31 15.28 4.88
N LEU A 95 -6.90 16.55 4.74
CA LEU A 95 -7.67 17.65 4.19
C LEU A 95 -7.14 17.96 2.80
N VAL A 96 -8.03 18.11 1.80
CA VAL A 96 -7.62 18.49 0.44
C VAL A 96 -7.84 19.99 0.25
N THR A 97 -6.86 20.68 -0.33
CA THR A 97 -6.97 22.12 -0.61
C THR A 97 -6.20 22.51 -1.86
N THR A 98 -6.68 23.55 -2.54
CA THR A 98 -5.98 24.23 -3.64
C THR A 98 -5.40 25.57 -3.20
N ASN A 99 -5.58 25.93 -1.92
CA ASN A 99 -5.17 27.21 -1.36
C ASN A 99 -3.92 27.02 -0.48
N ILE A 100 -2.81 27.64 -0.90
CA ILE A 100 -1.54 27.61 -0.16
C ILE A 100 -1.71 28.18 1.26
N THR A 101 -2.48 29.26 1.43
CA THR A 101 -2.74 29.89 2.74
C THR A 101 -3.45 28.94 3.70
N GLU A 102 -4.27 28.02 3.20
CA GLU A 102 -4.87 26.97 4.02
C GLU A 102 -3.86 25.87 4.30
N ALA A 103 -3.17 25.37 3.27
CA ALA A 103 -2.21 24.28 3.39
C ALA A 103 -1.14 24.56 4.46
N VAL A 104 -0.55 25.76 4.46
CA VAL A 104 0.55 26.11 5.37
C VAL A 104 0.15 26.19 6.85
N LYS A 105 -1.15 26.12 7.18
CA LYS A 105 -1.62 26.06 8.58
C LYS A 105 -1.31 24.71 9.22
N HIS A 106 -1.25 23.65 8.42
CA HIS A 106 -1.04 22.28 8.88
C HIS A 106 0.43 22.00 9.22
N PRO A 107 0.75 20.97 10.03
CA PRO A 107 2.13 20.60 10.37
C PRO A 107 2.85 19.85 9.24
N VAL A 108 2.08 19.14 8.42
CA VAL A 108 2.57 18.41 7.25
C VAL A 108 1.74 18.79 6.04
N VAL A 109 2.42 19.16 4.97
CA VAL A 109 1.83 19.40 3.66
C VAL A 109 2.41 18.40 2.69
N LEU A 110 1.53 17.68 2.00
CA LEU A 110 1.87 16.93 0.81
C LEU A 110 1.38 17.75 -0.40
N ALA A 111 2.32 18.32 -1.13
CA ALA A 111 2.08 19.12 -2.32
C ALA A 111 2.17 18.23 -3.56
N TYR A 112 1.02 17.85 -4.11
CA TYR A 112 0.93 16.94 -5.24
C TYR A 112 1.07 17.68 -6.55
N GLU A 113 2.12 17.35 -7.31
CA GLU A 113 2.48 17.98 -8.60
C GLU A 113 2.65 19.51 -8.58
N ALA A 114 2.58 20.14 -7.40
CA ALA A 114 2.62 21.58 -7.22
C ALA A 114 3.91 22.25 -7.72
N PHE A 115 4.98 21.47 -7.86
CA PHE A 115 6.32 21.95 -8.22
C PHE A 115 6.78 21.42 -9.59
N THR A 116 5.81 21.16 -10.47
CA THR A 116 6.04 20.90 -11.89
C THR A 116 5.91 22.21 -12.67
N GLY A 117 6.89 22.54 -13.52
CA GLY A 117 6.88 23.80 -14.26
C GLY A 117 7.18 25.05 -13.40
N THR A 118 6.44 26.14 -13.63
CA THR A 118 6.74 27.45 -13.02
C THR A 118 6.11 27.58 -11.64
N VAL A 119 6.93 27.90 -10.63
CA VAL A 119 6.46 28.27 -9.28
C VAL A 119 6.70 29.76 -9.07
N SER A 120 5.67 30.49 -8.64
CA SER A 120 5.75 31.94 -8.40
C SER A 120 6.74 32.26 -7.26
N ALA A 121 7.33 33.46 -7.28
CA ALA A 121 8.24 33.88 -6.21
C ALA A 121 7.53 33.99 -4.84
N ALA A 122 6.24 34.36 -4.84
CA ALA A 122 5.42 34.45 -3.64
C ALA A 122 5.15 33.06 -3.03
N ASP A 123 4.81 32.07 -3.86
CA ASP A 123 4.62 30.69 -3.40
C ASP A 123 5.94 30.09 -2.92
N ALA A 124 7.03 30.31 -3.66
CA ALA A 124 8.36 29.83 -3.26
C ALA A 124 8.79 30.40 -1.91
N THR A 125 8.53 31.68 -1.66
CA THR A 125 8.76 32.32 -0.36
C THR A 125 7.89 31.70 0.74
N SER A 126 6.62 31.45 0.45
CA SER A 126 5.67 30.83 1.39
C SER A 126 6.12 29.43 1.81
N TRP A 127 6.54 28.58 0.86
CA TRP A 127 7.05 27.24 1.16
C TRP A 127 8.37 27.25 1.92
N ASN A 128 9.27 28.19 1.59
CA ASN A 128 10.52 28.37 2.34
C ASN A 128 10.23 28.76 3.79
N ASN A 129 9.34 29.72 4.02
CA ASN A 129 8.96 30.14 5.38
C ASN A 129 8.28 29.00 6.15
N TYR A 130 7.42 28.23 5.48
CA TYR A 130 6.75 27.07 6.05
C TYR A 130 7.75 26.03 6.57
N VAL A 131 8.72 25.62 5.75
CA VAL A 131 9.77 24.67 6.17
C VAL A 131 10.68 25.29 7.22
N ARG A 132 11.13 26.54 7.08
CA ARG A 132 11.95 27.23 8.09
C ARG A 132 11.23 27.38 9.44
N GLY A 133 9.90 27.39 9.45
CA GLY A 133 9.06 27.36 10.64
C GLY A 133 9.05 26.01 11.37
N GLY A 134 9.79 25.00 10.90
CA GLY A 134 9.88 23.69 11.53
C GLY A 134 8.83 22.67 11.06
N LYS A 135 8.21 22.92 9.91
CA LYS A 135 7.14 22.06 9.35
C LYS A 135 7.66 21.18 8.21
N THR A 136 6.87 20.16 7.86
CA THR A 136 7.26 19.16 6.85
C THR A 136 6.52 19.39 5.54
N LEU A 137 7.27 19.50 4.45
CA LEU A 137 6.77 19.61 3.08
C LEU A 137 7.20 18.37 2.28
N ILE A 138 6.23 17.70 1.65
CA ILE A 138 6.44 16.51 0.82
C ILE A 138 5.95 16.82 -0.60
N THR A 139 6.67 16.38 -1.63
CA THR A 139 6.20 16.42 -3.03
C THR A 139 6.40 15.08 -3.72
N THR A 140 5.50 14.71 -4.63
CA THR A 140 5.57 13.47 -5.43
C THR A 140 6.52 13.57 -6.62
N THR A 141 6.54 14.74 -7.26
CA THR A 141 7.41 15.03 -8.41
C THR A 141 7.86 16.49 -8.34
N MET A 142 9.07 16.78 -8.83
CA MET A 142 9.59 18.14 -8.88
C MET A 142 10.44 18.37 -10.13
N THR A 143 9.89 19.13 -11.08
CA THR A 143 10.59 19.48 -12.34
C THR A 143 10.80 20.98 -12.50
N THR A 144 10.48 21.77 -11.47
CA THR A 144 10.54 23.23 -11.55
C THR A 144 11.95 23.78 -11.82
N THR A 145 11.99 24.84 -12.63
CA THR A 145 13.19 25.66 -12.87
C THR A 145 13.42 26.72 -11.79
N ASN A 146 12.51 26.88 -10.83
CA ASN A 146 12.68 27.81 -9.71
C ASN A 146 13.82 27.36 -8.77
N ALA A 147 14.91 28.14 -8.73
CA ALA A 147 16.11 27.81 -7.96
C ALA A 147 15.86 27.79 -6.44
N GLN A 148 14.97 28.64 -5.92
CA GLN A 148 14.63 28.66 -4.49
C GLN A 148 13.91 27.37 -4.07
N MET A 149 13.00 26.87 -4.90
CA MET A 149 12.31 25.60 -4.66
C MET A 149 13.27 24.42 -4.76
N ARG A 150 14.13 24.39 -5.78
CA ARG A 150 15.17 23.37 -5.90
C ARG A 150 16.09 23.33 -4.67
N ALA A 151 16.57 24.49 -4.23
CA ALA A 151 17.39 24.60 -3.02
C ALA A 151 16.64 24.16 -1.75
N LEU A 152 15.34 24.45 -1.63
CA LEU A 152 14.52 24.02 -0.50
C LEU A 152 14.52 22.49 -0.33
N PHE A 153 14.42 21.74 -1.43
CA PHE A 153 14.51 20.27 -1.43
C PHE A 153 15.94 19.73 -1.53
N GLY A 154 16.94 20.61 -1.55
CA GLY A 154 18.35 20.23 -1.68
C GLY A 154 18.69 19.61 -3.04
N ILE A 155 17.96 19.99 -4.08
CA ILE A 155 18.12 19.46 -5.43
C ILE A 155 18.83 20.51 -6.28
N THR A 156 19.80 20.08 -7.08
CA THR A 156 20.51 20.94 -8.03
C THR A 156 19.84 20.85 -9.40
N SER A 157 19.47 19.65 -9.83
CA SER A 157 18.81 19.39 -11.12
C SER A 157 17.85 18.19 -11.05
N SER A 158 16.90 18.16 -11.98
CA SER A 158 15.93 17.08 -12.17
C SER A 158 16.00 16.54 -13.60
N THR A 159 15.87 15.23 -13.78
CA THR A 159 15.86 14.57 -15.09
C THR A 159 14.65 13.64 -15.26
N THR A 160 13.90 13.84 -16.34
CA THR A 160 12.69 13.05 -16.66
C THR A 160 12.97 11.83 -17.53
N ASN A 161 14.24 11.50 -17.77
CA ASN A 161 14.60 10.28 -18.49
C ASN A 161 14.32 9.05 -17.61
N SER A 162 13.10 8.53 -17.72
CA SER A 162 12.63 7.36 -17.00
C SER A 162 13.03 6.04 -17.67
N ALA A 163 13.31 6.06 -18.98
CA ALA A 163 13.38 4.87 -19.84
C ALA A 163 14.38 3.79 -19.39
N VAL A 164 15.30 4.13 -18.49
CA VAL A 164 16.35 3.23 -18.00
C VAL A 164 16.24 2.92 -16.51
N ARG A 165 15.22 3.36 -15.77
CA ARG A 165 15.14 3.15 -14.31
C ARG A 165 14.31 1.93 -13.98
N GLU A 166 14.90 0.91 -13.40
CA GLU A 166 14.23 -0.36 -13.15
C GLU A 166 13.52 -0.40 -11.79
N VAL A 167 14.15 0.19 -10.78
CA VAL A 167 13.75 0.01 -9.39
C VAL A 167 14.17 1.21 -8.55
N ILE A 168 13.42 1.51 -7.50
CA ILE A 168 13.85 2.38 -6.41
C ILE A 168 14.44 1.52 -5.32
N MET A 169 15.71 1.75 -4.99
CA MET A 169 16.38 1.14 -3.85
C MET A 169 16.27 2.09 -2.66
N LEU A 170 15.48 1.70 -1.66
CA LEU A 170 15.43 2.38 -0.38
C LEU A 170 16.79 2.24 0.29
N GLN A 171 17.28 3.33 0.87
CA GLN A 171 18.64 3.38 1.39
C GLN A 171 18.64 3.03 2.88
N ASN A 172 19.67 2.31 3.33
CA ASN A 172 19.94 2.11 4.74
C ASN A 172 20.52 3.40 5.35
N VAL A 173 19.63 4.28 5.82
CA VAL A 173 20.02 5.59 6.38
C VAL A 173 20.26 5.48 7.88
N THR A 174 21.45 5.88 8.33
CA THR A 174 21.81 5.88 9.76
C THR A 174 21.59 7.23 10.44
N SER A 175 21.51 8.32 9.68
CA SER A 175 21.30 9.66 10.23
C SER A 175 19.82 9.95 10.51
N SER A 176 19.52 10.46 11.71
CA SER A 176 18.17 10.94 12.05
C SER A 176 17.81 12.15 11.18
N PRO A 177 16.53 12.38 10.84
CA PRO A 177 15.38 11.51 11.09
C PRO A 177 15.23 10.45 10.02
N GLY A 178 16.07 10.43 8.97
CA GLY A 178 15.98 9.44 7.91
C GLY A 178 16.05 8.00 8.45
N SER A 179 16.88 7.74 9.46
CA SER A 179 16.93 6.45 10.15
C SER A 179 15.62 6.05 10.82
N LEU A 180 14.85 7.02 11.36
CA LEU A 180 13.51 6.76 11.91
C LEU A 180 12.49 6.43 10.82
N TYR A 181 12.63 7.04 9.65
CA TYR A 181 11.73 6.79 8.52
C TYR A 181 12.00 5.44 7.86
N MET A 182 13.27 5.05 7.82
CA MET A 182 13.72 3.81 7.17
C MET A 182 13.65 2.58 8.08
N SER A 183 13.54 2.74 9.41
CA SER A 183 13.57 1.63 10.38
C SER A 183 12.46 0.60 10.22
N GLN A 184 11.40 0.95 9.51
CA GLN A 184 10.29 0.05 9.22
C GLN A 184 10.58 -0.91 8.07
N PHE A 185 11.63 -0.70 7.28
CA PHE A 185 11.95 -1.50 6.10
C PHE A 185 13.04 -2.51 6.40
N ASP A 186 12.79 -3.78 6.12
CA ASP A 186 13.81 -4.83 6.19
C ASP A 186 14.81 -4.67 5.04
N GLN A 187 16.02 -4.21 5.35
CA GLN A 187 17.09 -4.02 4.37
C GLN A 187 17.69 -5.34 3.87
N THR A 188 17.36 -6.47 4.49
CA THR A 188 17.80 -7.81 4.06
C THR A 188 16.85 -8.45 3.06
N ASP A 189 15.59 -8.00 3.01
CA ASP A 189 14.62 -8.42 2.01
C ASP A 189 14.54 -7.41 0.85
N THR A 190 14.86 -7.88 -0.36
CA THR A 190 14.75 -7.08 -1.58
C THR A 190 13.32 -6.60 -1.86
N ARG A 191 12.29 -7.32 -1.40
CA ARG A 191 10.89 -6.90 -1.56
C ARG A 191 10.56 -5.70 -0.68
N ASP A 192 11.17 -5.58 0.48
CA ASP A 192 10.93 -4.47 1.43
C ASP A 192 11.88 -3.29 1.21
N SER A 193 13.09 -3.55 0.69
CA SER A 193 14.11 -2.53 0.39
C SER A 193 14.08 -2.01 -1.03
N GLN A 194 13.28 -2.60 -1.93
CA GLN A 194 13.20 -2.18 -3.32
C GLN A 194 11.76 -2.07 -3.84
N ILE A 195 11.50 -1.03 -4.64
CA ILE A 195 10.19 -0.79 -5.27
C ILE A 195 10.32 -0.91 -6.78
N PRO A 196 9.70 -1.92 -7.42
CA PRO A 196 9.88 -2.15 -8.85
C PRO A 196 9.17 -1.08 -9.68
N LEU A 197 9.77 -0.73 -10.82
CA LEU A 197 9.26 0.26 -11.76
C LEU A 197 9.24 -0.25 -13.21
N TRP A 198 9.97 -1.32 -13.52
CA TRP A 198 10.08 -1.86 -14.87
C TRP A 198 8.88 -2.73 -15.25
N GLY A 199 8.11 -2.30 -16.25
CA GLY A 199 7.04 -3.11 -16.82
C GLY A 199 7.58 -4.11 -17.81
N THR A 200 7.62 -5.39 -17.43
CA THR A 200 8.14 -6.49 -18.27
C THR A 200 7.31 -6.72 -19.54
N LEU A 201 6.01 -6.39 -19.53
CA LEU A 201 5.13 -6.58 -20.69
C LEU A 201 5.32 -5.52 -21.78
N VAL A 202 5.75 -4.32 -21.38
CA VAL A 202 5.95 -3.17 -22.28
C VAL A 202 7.43 -2.82 -22.47
N ASN A 203 8.32 -3.53 -21.76
CA ASN A 203 9.76 -3.30 -21.73
C ASN A 203 10.11 -1.82 -21.48
N GLN A 204 9.45 -1.21 -20.49
CA GLN A 204 9.59 0.20 -20.18
C GLN A 204 9.42 0.47 -18.69
N SER A 205 10.18 1.45 -18.18
CA SER A 205 10.02 1.98 -16.83
C SER A 205 8.76 2.85 -16.65
N PHE A 206 8.19 2.81 -15.46
CA PHE A 206 7.22 3.79 -14.98
C PHE A 206 7.78 5.23 -15.09
N PRO A 207 6.96 6.24 -15.46
CA PRO A 207 7.40 7.63 -15.53
C PRO A 207 7.99 8.14 -14.21
N THR A 208 9.22 8.65 -14.26
CA THR A 208 9.98 9.06 -13.08
C THR A 208 10.77 10.36 -13.33
N VAL A 209 11.10 11.03 -12.24
CA VAL A 209 12.01 12.16 -12.13
C VAL A 209 13.18 11.73 -11.24
N GLY A 210 14.40 11.94 -11.72
CA GLY A 210 15.63 11.68 -10.98
C GLY A 210 16.27 12.97 -10.57
N TYR A 211 16.76 13.01 -9.33
CA TYR A 211 17.33 14.21 -8.75
C TYR A 211 18.84 14.07 -8.60
N SER A 212 19.53 15.18 -8.79
CA SER A 212 20.94 15.32 -8.42
C SER A 212 21.07 16.40 -7.37
N SER A 213 22.00 16.22 -6.43
CA SER A 213 22.31 17.18 -5.38
C SER A 213 23.82 17.38 -5.31
N THR A 214 24.25 18.64 -5.20
CA THR A 214 25.61 19.00 -4.79
C THR A 214 25.72 19.28 -3.30
N ASN A 215 24.59 19.29 -2.57
CA ASN A 215 24.54 19.49 -1.14
C ASN A 215 24.69 18.14 -0.42
N THR A 216 25.84 17.95 0.23
CA THR A 216 26.19 16.73 0.97
C THR A 216 25.36 16.50 2.23
N SER A 217 24.61 17.52 2.69
CA SER A 217 23.69 17.39 3.83
C SER A 217 22.33 16.78 3.45
N VAL A 218 22.07 16.64 2.15
CA VAL A 218 20.85 15.99 1.65
C VAL A 218 20.96 14.49 1.84
N VAL A 219 19.98 13.93 2.53
CA VAL A 219 19.91 12.50 2.77
C VAL A 219 19.15 11.85 1.62
N ALA A 220 19.77 10.87 0.98
CA ALA A 220 19.08 10.00 0.02
C ALA A 220 18.29 8.95 0.79
N LEU A 221 16.96 9.05 0.82
CA LEU A 221 16.09 7.98 1.33
C LEU A 221 15.89 6.89 0.28
N GLY A 222 16.04 7.24 -1.00
CA GLY A 222 15.94 6.30 -2.11
C GLY A 222 16.82 6.75 -3.28
N LYS A 223 17.32 5.76 -4.03
CA LYS A 223 18.02 5.96 -5.31
C LYS A 223 17.41 5.09 -6.38
N TYR A 224 17.55 5.47 -7.63
CA TYR A 224 17.20 4.57 -8.73
C TYR A 224 18.30 3.54 -8.92
N ALA A 225 17.95 2.33 -9.35
CA ALA A 225 18.87 1.48 -10.11
C ALA A 225 18.47 1.51 -11.59
N LEU A 226 19.48 1.49 -12.46
CA LEU A 226 19.30 1.46 -13.89
C LEU A 226 19.08 0.02 -14.36
N HIS A 227 18.17 -0.14 -15.32
CA HIS A 227 17.98 -1.38 -16.04
C HIS A 227 19.23 -1.71 -16.83
N ALA A 228 19.92 -2.76 -16.41
CA ALA A 228 21.02 -3.37 -17.16
C ALA A 228 20.77 -4.88 -17.15
N THR A 229 20.81 -5.50 -18.32
CA THR A 229 20.72 -6.96 -18.43
C THR A 229 21.95 -7.60 -17.76
N PRO A 230 21.86 -8.47 -16.73
CA PRO A 230 20.70 -8.97 -15.96
C PRO A 230 20.63 -8.43 -14.51
N THR A 231 21.42 -7.43 -14.14
CA THR A 231 21.47 -6.87 -12.78
C THR A 231 21.37 -5.34 -12.82
N ALA A 232 20.33 -4.82 -12.18
CA ALA A 232 20.18 -3.38 -12.05
C ALA A 232 21.36 -2.78 -11.26
N THR A 233 21.97 -1.72 -11.79
CA THR A 233 23.10 -1.03 -11.13
C THR A 233 22.63 0.26 -10.51
N GLU A 234 23.08 0.57 -9.29
CA GLU A 234 22.72 1.84 -8.63
C GLU A 234 23.06 3.05 -9.50
N ALA A 235 22.04 3.88 -9.75
CA ALA A 235 22.17 5.14 -10.46
C ALA A 235 22.64 6.23 -9.51
N THR A 236 23.34 7.23 -10.04
CA THR A 236 23.67 8.46 -9.30
C THR A 236 22.44 9.33 -9.00
N PHE A 237 21.31 9.08 -9.67
CA PHE A 237 20.07 9.83 -9.47
C PHE A 237 19.34 9.39 -8.20
N LEU A 238 19.03 10.36 -7.34
CA LEU A 238 18.19 10.18 -6.17
C LEU A 238 16.73 10.04 -6.61
N SER A 239 16.00 9.13 -5.97
CA SER A 239 14.56 8.95 -6.17
C SER A 239 13.73 9.53 -5.03
N ILE A 240 14.30 9.57 -3.82
CA ILE A 240 13.66 10.17 -2.65
C ILE A 240 14.72 10.98 -1.89
N THR A 241 14.54 12.30 -1.83
CA THR A 241 15.44 13.21 -1.10
C THR A 241 14.82 13.61 0.23
N LEU A 242 15.68 13.83 1.23
CA LEU A 242 15.33 14.47 2.49
C LEU A 242 16.32 15.61 2.73
N ASN A 243 15.85 16.85 2.63
CA ASN A 243 16.61 18.03 3.02
C ASN A 243 16.09 18.58 4.35
N LYS A 244 17.00 18.74 5.30
CA LYS A 244 16.68 19.35 6.60
C LYS A 244 16.77 20.86 6.51
N GLY A 245 15.67 21.52 6.77
CA GLY A 245 15.63 22.95 7.02
C GLY A 245 16.01 23.31 8.46
N SER A 246 16.00 24.61 8.74
CA SER A 246 16.14 25.14 10.11
C SER A 246 14.97 24.70 11.00
N ASN A 247 15.15 24.76 12.32
CA ASN A 247 14.09 24.48 13.31
C ASN A 247 13.43 23.09 13.18
N ASN A 248 14.17 22.09 12.70
CA ASN A 248 13.70 20.73 12.41
C ASN A 248 12.67 20.63 11.28
N GLY A 249 12.52 21.67 10.46
CA GLY A 249 11.71 21.62 9.24
C GLY A 249 12.33 20.72 8.19
N GLN A 250 11.50 20.18 7.30
CA GLN A 250 11.95 19.18 6.34
C GLN A 250 11.27 19.37 4.99
N ALA A 251 12.04 19.16 3.92
CA ALA A 251 11.55 19.12 2.55
C ALA A 251 11.93 17.77 1.93
N ILE A 252 10.93 17.02 1.49
CA ILE A 252 11.08 15.65 0.98
C ILE A 252 10.51 15.58 -0.44
N ALA A 253 11.34 15.19 -1.41
CA ALA A 253 10.89 15.02 -2.79
C ALA A 253 10.99 13.56 -3.20
N PHE A 254 9.85 12.98 -3.59
CA PHE A 254 9.78 11.73 -4.32
C PHE A 254 9.97 12.00 -5.80
N GLY A 255 10.40 10.99 -6.54
CA GLY A 255 10.72 11.06 -7.95
C GLY A 255 9.68 10.44 -8.86
N LEU A 256 8.43 10.26 -8.44
CA LEU A 256 7.38 9.73 -9.30
C LEU A 256 5.99 10.13 -8.82
N ASP A 257 5.03 10.06 -9.73
CA ASP A 257 3.63 10.20 -9.37
C ASP A 257 3.14 8.94 -8.62
N ILE A 258 3.21 9.00 -7.29
CA ILE A 258 2.74 7.94 -6.38
C ILE A 258 1.24 7.67 -6.58
N GLY A 259 0.44 8.71 -6.82
CA GLY A 259 -1.01 8.56 -7.03
C GLY A 259 -1.31 7.75 -8.29
N LYS A 260 -0.57 8.02 -9.37
CA LYS A 260 -0.68 7.26 -10.62
C LYS A 260 -0.18 5.84 -10.45
N TYR A 261 0.93 5.64 -9.74
CA TYR A 261 1.47 4.31 -9.46
C TYR A 261 0.44 3.46 -8.70
N ILE A 262 -0.13 3.99 -7.61
CA ILE A 262 -1.22 3.35 -6.85
C ILE A 262 -2.42 3.04 -7.76
N GLY A 263 -2.86 4.01 -8.57
CA GLY A 263 -4.03 3.84 -9.42
C GLY A 263 -3.86 2.74 -10.47
N LEU A 264 -2.68 2.65 -11.10
CA LEU A 264 -2.37 1.56 -12.02
C LEU A 264 -2.28 0.21 -11.30
N SER A 265 -1.67 0.16 -10.10
CA SER A 265 -1.61 -1.05 -9.29
C SER A 265 -2.98 -1.57 -8.88
N GLN A 266 -3.84 -0.71 -8.34
CA GLN A 266 -5.20 -1.09 -7.95
C GLN A 266 -6.09 -1.46 -9.15
N GLY A 267 -5.81 -0.91 -10.33
CA GLY A 267 -6.51 -1.23 -11.57
C GLY A 267 -5.92 -2.42 -12.34
N ASN A 268 -4.94 -3.14 -11.79
CA ASN A 268 -4.22 -4.22 -12.47
C ASN A 268 -3.66 -3.82 -13.86
N ASN A 269 -3.18 -2.58 -13.97
CA ASN A 269 -2.68 -2.00 -15.23
C ASN A 269 -1.21 -1.54 -15.08
N THR A 270 -0.41 -2.37 -14.41
CA THR A 270 0.99 -2.09 -14.07
C THR A 270 1.98 -2.63 -15.09
N TRP A 271 1.50 -3.15 -16.23
CA TRP A 271 2.34 -3.62 -17.34
C TRP A 271 3.42 -4.65 -16.94
N GLY A 272 3.15 -5.46 -15.91
CA GLY A 272 4.10 -6.45 -15.39
C GLY A 272 5.24 -5.85 -14.54
N ILE A 273 4.97 -4.76 -13.82
CA ILE A 273 5.86 -4.22 -12.77
C ILE A 273 5.98 -5.13 -11.53
N PRO A 274 4.90 -5.75 -11.00
CA PRO A 274 5.02 -6.69 -9.88
C PRO A 274 5.99 -7.83 -10.23
N ARG A 275 6.78 -8.26 -9.24
CA ARG A 275 7.80 -9.30 -9.46
C ARG A 275 7.21 -10.67 -9.73
N ASP A 276 6.03 -10.93 -9.16
CA ASP A 276 5.33 -12.19 -9.28
C ASP A 276 3.93 -11.95 -9.83
N TYR A 277 3.45 -12.95 -10.55
CA TYR A 277 2.08 -12.97 -11.07
C TYR A 277 1.05 -13.17 -9.95
N ALA A 278 1.31 -14.08 -9.00
CA ALA A 278 0.38 -14.43 -7.93
C ALA A 278 1.08 -15.01 -6.69
N ALA A 279 0.33 -15.06 -5.57
CA ALA A 279 0.66 -15.80 -4.34
C ALA A 279 2.03 -15.51 -3.70
N SER A 280 2.55 -14.29 -3.89
CA SER A 280 3.82 -13.85 -3.30
C SER A 280 3.65 -12.53 -2.55
N TYR A 281 4.47 -12.31 -1.52
CA TYR A 281 4.53 -11.03 -0.84
C TYR A 281 5.03 -9.95 -1.79
N GLU A 282 4.22 -8.95 -2.13
CA GLU A 282 4.64 -7.82 -2.94
C GLU A 282 4.10 -6.53 -2.32
N PRO A 283 4.91 -5.79 -1.55
CA PRO A 283 4.44 -4.56 -0.92
C PRO A 283 4.18 -3.46 -1.95
N GLY A 284 4.88 -3.46 -3.10
CA GLY A 284 4.64 -2.53 -4.21
C GLY A 284 4.49 -1.07 -3.76
N TYR A 285 3.28 -0.52 -3.90
CA TYR A 285 2.97 0.86 -3.52
C TYR A 285 2.83 1.09 -2.01
N ASP A 286 2.62 0.06 -1.21
CA ASP A 286 2.53 0.18 0.25
C ASP A 286 3.84 0.67 0.85
N SER A 287 4.98 0.40 0.20
CA SER A 287 6.28 0.95 0.61
C SER A 287 6.28 2.48 0.62
N PHE A 288 5.62 3.14 -0.35
CA PHE A 288 5.46 4.60 -0.33
C PHE A 288 4.55 5.06 0.81
N LEU A 289 3.43 4.36 1.01
CA LEU A 289 2.45 4.69 2.04
C LEU A 289 3.02 4.53 3.45
N ARG A 290 3.77 3.45 3.69
CA ARG A 290 4.55 3.18 4.92
C ARG A 290 5.56 4.29 5.18
N LEU A 291 6.33 4.68 4.16
CA LEU A 291 7.29 5.78 4.28
C LEU A 291 6.59 7.10 4.64
N ILE A 292 5.54 7.49 3.92
CA ILE A 292 4.79 8.72 4.17
C ILE A 292 4.14 8.70 5.57
N LYS A 293 3.59 7.56 5.99
CA LYS A 293 3.01 7.39 7.32
C LYS A 293 4.07 7.54 8.41
N SER A 294 5.27 6.99 8.23
CA SER A 294 6.36 7.18 9.19
C SER A 294 6.83 8.63 9.25
N ILE A 295 6.96 9.32 8.11
CA ILE A 295 7.26 10.77 8.06
C ILE A 295 6.19 11.56 8.82
N TYR A 296 4.92 11.28 8.56
CA TYR A 296 3.79 11.96 9.19
C TYR A 296 3.70 11.68 10.70
N ALA A 297 3.85 10.41 11.12
CA ALA A 297 3.81 10.01 12.53
C ALA A 297 5.01 10.52 13.36
N ASN A 298 6.05 11.02 12.71
CA ASN A 298 7.19 11.66 13.37
C ASN A 298 7.16 13.20 13.22
N SER A 299 6.06 13.77 12.71
CA SER A 299 5.86 15.22 12.63
C SER A 299 5.22 15.76 13.91
N LYS A 300 5.34 17.07 14.16
CA LYS A 300 4.75 17.68 15.36
C LYS A 300 3.21 17.69 15.28
N GLY A 301 2.55 17.25 16.34
CA GLY A 301 1.08 17.34 16.47
C GLY A 301 0.31 16.41 15.54
N TYR A 302 0.95 15.34 15.06
CA TYR A 302 0.31 14.34 14.23
C TYR A 302 -0.84 13.65 14.96
N ILE A 303 -1.84 13.25 14.19
CA ILE A 303 -2.92 12.36 14.64
C ILE A 303 -3.13 11.26 13.61
N THR A 304 -3.27 10.02 14.04
CA THR A 304 -3.67 8.91 13.17
C THR A 304 -5.02 8.37 13.62
N VAL A 305 -5.80 7.90 12.66
CA VAL A 305 -7.00 7.09 12.93
C VAL A 305 -6.57 5.64 12.87
N TRP A 306 -6.96 4.86 13.86
CA TRP A 306 -6.71 3.43 13.87
C TRP A 306 -7.43 2.80 12.67
N PRO A 307 -6.71 2.27 11.66
CA PRO A 307 -7.33 1.85 10.40
C PRO A 307 -7.96 0.46 10.49
N VAL A 308 -7.61 -0.31 11.54
CA VAL A 308 -8.07 -1.68 11.72
C VAL A 308 -9.36 -1.67 12.55
N PRO A 309 -10.45 -2.29 12.07
CA PRO A 309 -11.69 -2.36 12.85
C PRO A 309 -11.52 -2.98 14.24
N SER A 310 -12.46 -2.70 15.13
CA SER A 310 -12.61 -3.38 16.43
C SER A 310 -11.39 -3.35 17.35
N ASN A 311 -10.53 -2.32 17.23
CA ASN A 311 -9.31 -2.17 18.04
C ASN A 311 -8.33 -3.36 17.92
N MET A 312 -8.35 -4.05 16.78
CA MET A 312 -7.44 -5.18 16.51
C MET A 312 -6.09 -4.68 16.02
N GLY A 313 -5.01 -5.42 16.32
CA GLY A 313 -3.63 -5.10 15.91
C GLY A 313 -3.39 -5.20 14.40
N VAL A 314 -4.05 -6.14 13.73
CA VAL A 314 -3.96 -6.41 12.29
C VAL A 314 -5.26 -7.07 11.84
N HIS A 315 -5.63 -6.86 10.58
CA HIS A 315 -6.72 -7.59 9.93
C HIS A 315 -6.18 -8.20 8.64
N TYR A 316 -6.37 -9.51 8.49
CA TYR A 316 -6.05 -10.24 7.28
C TYR A 316 -7.34 -10.57 6.54
N VAL A 317 -7.37 -10.31 5.24
CA VAL A 317 -8.39 -10.85 4.35
C VAL A 317 -7.77 -12.02 3.61
N TRP A 318 -8.35 -13.20 3.78
CA TRP A 318 -7.94 -14.39 3.04
C TRP A 318 -8.99 -14.68 1.98
N SER A 319 -8.60 -14.62 0.71
CA SER A 319 -9.42 -15.08 -0.40
C SER A 319 -8.67 -16.13 -1.21
N TYR A 320 -9.40 -17.08 -1.77
CA TYR A 320 -8.86 -18.12 -2.63
C TYR A 320 -9.71 -18.26 -3.89
N ASP A 321 -9.11 -17.97 -5.03
CA ASP A 321 -9.78 -18.05 -6.33
C ASP A 321 -9.58 -19.45 -6.91
N ILE A 322 -10.69 -20.10 -7.27
CA ILE A 322 -10.67 -21.38 -7.97
C ILE A 322 -10.67 -21.08 -9.47
N ASP A 323 -9.48 -20.80 -9.99
CA ASP A 323 -9.27 -20.48 -11.42
C ASP A 323 -9.26 -21.70 -12.33
N ALA A 324 -8.92 -22.88 -11.79
CA ALA A 324 -8.83 -24.14 -12.52
C ALA A 324 -9.41 -25.31 -11.69
N SER A 325 -9.79 -26.39 -12.36
CA SER A 325 -10.27 -27.63 -11.71
C SER A 325 -9.33 -28.14 -10.62
N ASP A 326 -8.02 -28.05 -10.86
CA ASP A 326 -6.98 -28.54 -9.96
C ASP A 326 -6.80 -27.64 -8.72
N SER A 327 -7.30 -26.40 -8.74
CA SER A 327 -7.25 -25.47 -7.60
C SER A 327 -8.14 -25.94 -6.43
N TRP A 328 -9.08 -26.86 -6.65
CA TRP A 328 -9.95 -27.37 -5.59
C TRP A 328 -9.21 -28.12 -4.48
N ALA A 329 -8.15 -28.86 -4.82
CA ALA A 329 -7.34 -29.53 -3.80
C ALA A 329 -6.65 -28.51 -2.88
N GLY A 330 -6.22 -27.39 -3.46
CA GLY A 330 -5.70 -26.24 -2.72
C GLY A 330 -6.75 -25.59 -1.83
N ALA A 331 -7.95 -25.36 -2.36
CA ALA A 331 -9.08 -24.78 -1.61
C ALA A 331 -9.43 -25.58 -0.35
N VAL A 332 -9.49 -26.92 -0.44
CA VAL A 332 -9.72 -27.79 0.72
C VAL A 332 -8.57 -27.68 1.72
N THR A 333 -7.32 -27.69 1.25
CA THR A 333 -6.13 -27.59 2.10
C THR A 333 -6.08 -26.25 2.84
N VAL A 334 -6.38 -25.14 2.16
CA VAL A 334 -6.44 -23.80 2.75
C VAL A 334 -7.54 -23.73 3.79
N THR A 335 -8.74 -24.27 3.49
CA THR A 335 -9.87 -24.31 4.42
C THR A 335 -9.52 -25.04 5.71
N GLN A 336 -8.92 -26.23 5.60
CA GLN A 336 -8.48 -27.02 6.75
C GLN A 336 -7.43 -26.29 7.59
N SER A 337 -6.54 -25.55 6.92
CA SER A 337 -5.47 -24.79 7.58
C SER A 337 -6.03 -23.59 8.33
N LEU A 338 -6.92 -22.81 7.70
CA LEU A 338 -7.59 -21.67 8.31
C LEU A 338 -8.45 -22.10 9.52
N ALA A 339 -9.20 -23.19 9.40
CA ALA A 339 -9.99 -23.74 10.49
C ALA A 339 -9.14 -24.09 11.72
N LYS A 340 -7.95 -24.70 11.52
CA LYS A 340 -7.00 -25.00 12.62
C LYS A 340 -6.46 -23.75 13.30
N MET A 341 -6.39 -22.64 12.58
CA MET A 341 -5.93 -21.34 13.10
C MET A 341 -7.08 -20.49 13.67
N GLY A 342 -8.34 -20.96 13.59
CA GLY A 342 -9.52 -20.17 13.92
C GLY A 342 -9.73 -18.96 12.99
N GLY A 343 -9.12 -19.00 11.79
CA GLY A 343 -9.24 -17.96 10.78
C GLY A 343 -10.47 -18.16 9.90
N VAL A 344 -10.95 -17.07 9.30
CA VAL A 344 -12.00 -17.10 8.27
C VAL A 344 -11.46 -16.58 6.94
N GLY A 345 -12.07 -17.02 5.85
CA GLY A 345 -11.71 -16.57 4.51
C GLY A 345 -12.86 -16.71 3.52
N THR A 346 -12.60 -16.35 2.27
CA THR A 346 -13.57 -16.43 1.17
C THR A 346 -13.01 -17.31 0.06
N ILE A 347 -13.80 -18.25 -0.44
CA ILE A 347 -13.50 -19.02 -1.65
C ILE A 347 -14.31 -18.43 -2.78
N ASN A 348 -13.61 -17.92 -3.80
CA ASN A 348 -14.24 -17.46 -5.02
C ASN A 348 -14.23 -18.60 -6.04
N TRP A 349 -15.40 -19.09 -6.43
CA TRP A 349 -15.53 -20.23 -7.34
C TRP A 349 -16.28 -19.92 -8.64
N GLN A 350 -15.96 -20.69 -9.67
CA GLN A 350 -16.64 -20.64 -10.96
C GLN A 350 -17.82 -21.60 -10.98
N THR A 351 -18.93 -21.18 -11.57
CA THR A 351 -20.16 -21.98 -11.69
C THR A 351 -20.30 -22.68 -13.04
N LYS A 352 -19.18 -22.93 -13.72
CA LYS A 352 -19.10 -23.45 -15.09
C LYS A 352 -19.75 -24.83 -15.19
N LEU A 353 -20.77 -24.95 -16.04
CA LEU A 353 -21.52 -26.19 -16.26
C LEU A 353 -21.11 -26.96 -17.52
N THR A 354 -20.18 -26.42 -18.32
CA THR A 354 -19.79 -27.00 -19.61
C THR A 354 -18.28 -27.02 -19.75
N LYS A 355 -17.74 -28.12 -20.28
CA LYS A 355 -16.33 -28.18 -20.69
C LYS A 355 -16.10 -27.31 -21.93
N ASP A 356 -14.99 -26.60 -21.99
CA ASP A 356 -14.52 -25.88 -23.18
C ASP A 356 -13.03 -26.13 -23.44
N ALA A 357 -12.40 -25.30 -24.27
CA ALA A 357 -10.99 -25.40 -24.61
C ALA A 357 -10.04 -25.03 -23.47
N TYR A 358 -10.53 -24.33 -22.44
CA TYR A 358 -9.73 -23.86 -21.30
C TYR A 358 -9.83 -24.79 -20.10
N ASP A 359 -11.02 -25.33 -19.79
CA ASP A 359 -11.21 -26.20 -18.62
C ASP A 359 -12.49 -27.07 -18.66
N ILE A 360 -12.63 -28.00 -17.70
CA ILE A 360 -13.76 -28.89 -17.47
C ILE A 360 -14.96 -28.20 -16.78
N ASN A 361 -16.04 -28.95 -16.52
CA ASN A 361 -17.18 -28.50 -15.72
C ASN A 361 -16.80 -28.47 -14.24
N PHE A 362 -16.96 -27.32 -13.58
CA PHE A 362 -16.58 -27.12 -12.18
C PHE A 362 -17.65 -27.62 -11.21
N PHE A 363 -18.92 -27.33 -11.53
CA PHE A 363 -20.01 -27.51 -10.59
C PHE A 363 -20.29 -28.99 -10.30
N THR A 364 -20.28 -29.83 -11.34
CA THR A 364 -20.65 -31.25 -11.18
C THR A 364 -19.51 -32.11 -10.69
N GLU A 365 -18.27 -31.78 -11.05
CA GLU A 365 -17.09 -32.61 -10.70
C GLU A 365 -16.64 -32.39 -9.26
N TYR A 366 -16.87 -31.21 -8.68
CA TYR A 366 -16.31 -30.82 -7.38
C TYR A 366 -17.34 -30.48 -6.31
N TYR A 367 -18.60 -30.85 -6.51
CA TYR A 367 -19.66 -30.65 -5.51
C TYR A 367 -19.29 -31.22 -4.13
N GLY A 368 -18.62 -32.39 -4.10
CA GLY A 368 -18.14 -33.00 -2.86
C GLY A 368 -17.11 -32.13 -2.11
N ASN A 369 -16.28 -31.38 -2.82
CA ASN A 369 -15.30 -30.48 -2.20
C ASN A 369 -15.96 -29.25 -1.58
N ILE A 370 -17.05 -28.74 -2.18
CA ILE A 370 -17.87 -27.68 -1.58
C ILE A 370 -18.43 -28.15 -0.25
N SER A 371 -18.98 -29.36 -0.21
CA SER A 371 -19.52 -29.94 1.03
C SER A 371 -18.45 -30.05 2.13
N ILE A 372 -17.20 -30.36 1.74
CA ILE A 372 -16.07 -30.36 2.68
C ILE A 372 -15.79 -28.94 3.19
N VAL A 373 -15.71 -27.94 2.30
CA VAL A 373 -15.46 -26.55 2.68
C VAL A 373 -16.54 -26.01 3.62
N GLU A 374 -17.81 -26.23 3.27
CA GLU A 374 -18.97 -25.82 4.08
C GLU A 374 -18.97 -26.50 5.45
N ALA A 375 -18.60 -27.79 5.51
CA ALA A 375 -18.57 -28.53 6.78
C ALA A 375 -17.57 -27.96 7.79
N TYR A 376 -16.51 -27.26 7.35
CA TYR A 376 -15.62 -26.55 8.27
C TYR A 376 -16.25 -25.26 8.81
N GLY A 377 -17.15 -24.60 8.07
CA GLY A 377 -17.87 -23.41 8.52
C GLY A 377 -17.04 -22.13 8.67
N PHE A 378 -15.76 -22.17 8.29
CA PHE A 378 -14.82 -21.04 8.39
C PHE A 378 -14.66 -20.26 7.07
N MET A 379 -15.28 -20.71 5.98
CA MET A 379 -15.15 -20.10 4.66
C MET A 379 -16.48 -19.55 4.15
N GLU A 380 -16.47 -18.33 3.63
CA GLU A 380 -17.51 -17.79 2.77
C GLU A 380 -17.36 -18.35 1.35
N LEU A 381 -18.45 -18.72 0.70
CA LEU A 381 -18.46 -19.05 -0.74
C LEU A 381 -18.94 -17.82 -1.52
N ALA A 382 -18.12 -17.33 -2.43
CA ALA A 382 -18.39 -16.14 -3.25
C ALA A 382 -18.18 -16.42 -4.74
N SER A 383 -18.75 -15.59 -5.62
CA SER A 383 -18.68 -15.83 -7.07
C SER A 383 -17.34 -15.40 -7.67
N HIS A 384 -16.77 -16.26 -8.51
CA HIS A 384 -15.66 -15.94 -9.42
C HIS A 384 -16.10 -16.01 -10.88
N SER A 385 -17.29 -15.47 -11.17
CA SER A 385 -17.99 -15.59 -12.47
C SER A 385 -18.49 -16.99 -12.82
N VAL A 386 -18.99 -17.17 -14.05
CA VAL A 386 -19.46 -18.47 -14.55
C VAL A 386 -18.30 -19.31 -15.04
N SER A 387 -17.43 -18.78 -15.91
CA SER A 387 -16.41 -19.58 -16.60
C SER A 387 -15.03 -18.94 -16.64
N HIS A 388 -14.84 -17.82 -15.94
CA HIS A 388 -13.59 -17.05 -15.94
C HIS A 388 -13.06 -16.77 -17.37
N SER A 389 -13.99 -16.66 -18.33
CA SER A 389 -13.66 -16.44 -19.74
C SER A 389 -13.43 -14.96 -20.02
N ILE A 390 -12.25 -14.64 -20.52
CA ILE A 390 -11.88 -13.31 -21.01
C ILE A 390 -12.60 -12.91 -22.32
N ASN A 391 -13.38 -13.82 -22.92
CA ASN A 391 -14.01 -13.63 -24.23
C ASN A 391 -15.54 -13.85 -24.17
N LEU A 392 -16.24 -13.10 -23.31
CA LEU A 392 -17.71 -13.14 -23.29
C LEU A 392 -18.30 -12.66 -24.64
N ASP A 393 -17.55 -11.88 -25.40
CA ASP A 393 -17.99 -11.19 -26.63
C ASP A 393 -17.94 -12.05 -27.90
N LYS A 394 -17.59 -13.34 -27.81
CA LYS A 394 -17.43 -14.24 -28.98
C LYS A 394 -18.40 -15.41 -29.03
N PHE A 395 -19.45 -15.38 -28.22
CA PHE A 395 -20.55 -16.36 -28.27
C PHE A 395 -21.72 -15.85 -29.10
#